data_AF-A0A4Q1AQ17-F1
#
_entry.id   AF-A0A4Q1AQ17-F1
#
_cell.length_a   1.000
_cell.length_b   1.000
_cell.length_c   1.000
_cell.angle_alpha   90.00
_cell.angle_beta   90.00
_cell.angle_gamma   90.00
#
_symmetry.space_group_name_H-M   'P 1'
#
loop_
_entity.id
_entity.type
_entity.pdbx_description
1 polymer ?
#
loop_
_entity_poly.entity_id
_entity_poly.type
_entity_poly.pdbx_seq_one_letter_code
_entity_poly.pdbx_strand_id
1 'polypeptide(L)' 'MLVFILNAGSSSLKYQLMNPVIKKVFASGICERIGIDGVL' A
#
# COMPACT_ATOMS: atom_id res chain seq x y z
N MET A 1 8.09 -15.42 -7.82
CA MET A 1 8.02 -14.88 -6.45
C MET A 1 7.31 -13.55 -6.49
N LEU A 2 6.29 -13.36 -5.67
CA LEU A 2 5.61 -12.08 -5.49
C LEU A 2 5.88 -11.62 -4.05
N VAL A 3 6.18 -10.33 -3.89
CA VAL A 3 6.40 -9.67 -2.61
C VAL A 3 5.34 -8.61 -2.45
N PHE A 4 4.60 -8.67 -1.35
CA PHE A 4 3.63 -7.64 -0.97
C PHE A 4 4.27 -6.71 0.06
N ILE A 5 4.57 -5.50 -0.37
CA ILE A 5 5.28 -4.48 0.40
C ILE A 5 4.23 -3.56 1.01
N LEU A 6 4.34 -3.33 2.32
CA LEU A 6 3.46 -2.46 3.08
C LEU A 6 4.27 -1.39 3.80
N ASN A 7 3.79 -0.15 3.73
CA ASN A 7 4.25 0.93 4.57
C ASN A 7 3.01 1.52 5.27
N ALA A 8 2.89 1.22 6.56
CA ALA A 8 1.78 1.62 7.40
C ALA A 8 2.14 2.89 8.19
N GLY A 9 1.45 3.99 7.89
CA GLY A 9 1.36 5.16 8.75
C GLY A 9 0.17 5.04 9.71
N SER A 10 0.00 6.02 10.61
CA SER A 10 -1.09 6.03 11.59
C SER A 10 -2.50 6.08 10.99
N SER A 11 -2.66 6.71 9.83
CA SER A 11 -3.95 6.87 9.13
C SER A 11 -3.88 6.56 7.63
N SER A 12 -2.79 5.92 7.19
CA SER A 12 -2.58 5.56 5.78
C SER A 12 -1.79 4.27 5.62
N LEU A 13 -2.02 3.59 4.50
CA LEU A 13 -1.29 2.39 4.11
C LEU A 13 -0.89 2.51 2.65
N LYS A 14 0.41 2.69 2.39
CA LYS A 14 0.97 2.56 1.05
C LYS A 14 1.29 1.10 0.81
N TYR A 15 0.91 0.59 -0.35
CA TYR A 15 1.14 -0.80 -0.70
C TYR A 15 1.68 -0.95 -2.13
N GLN A 16 2.48 -2.00 -2.33
CA GLN A 16 2.92 -2.43 -3.63
C GLN A 16 3.00 -3.96 -3.70
N LEU A 17 2.48 -4.55 -4.78
CA LEU A 17 2.72 -5.94 -5.13
C LEU A 17 3.73 -5.98 -6.28
N MET A 18 4.88 -6.62 -6.07
CA MET A 18 5.93 -6.69 -7.08
C MET A 18 6.62 -8.05 -7.15
N ASN A 19 7.26 -8.35 -8.28
CA ASN A 19 8.27 -9.40 -8.38
C ASN A 19 9.66 -8.72 -8.43
N PRO A 20 10.50 -8.85 -7.38
CA PRO A 20 11.80 -8.17 -7.32
C PRO A 20 12.85 -8.77 -8.26
N VAL A 21 12.70 -10.03 -8.68
CA VAL A 21 13.64 -10.70 -9.60
C VAL A 21 13.58 -10.06 -10.98
N ILE A 22 12.37 -9.84 -11.50
CA ILE A 22 12.14 -9.19 -12.81
C ILE A 22 11.85 -7.69 -12.70
N LYS A 23 11.92 -7.13 -11.47
CA LYS A 23 11.64 -5.72 -11.16
C LYS A 23 10.28 -5.22 -11.68
N LYS A 24 9.27 -6.10 -11.74
CA LYS A 24 7.93 -5.76 -12.23
C LYS A 24 6.99 -5.45 -11.08
N VAL A 25 6.35 -4.28 -11.13
CA VAL A 25 5.25 -3.91 -10.25
C VAL A 25 3.93 -4.35 -10.90
N PHE A 26 3.10 -5.04 -10.13
CA PHE A 26 1.79 -5.53 -10.56
C PHE A 26 0.66 -4.64 -10.05
N ALA A 27 0.80 -4.11 -8.84
CA ALA A 27 -0.15 -3.17 -8.27
C ALA A 27 0.58 -2.24 -7.31
N SER A 28 0.13 -0.99 -7.24
CA SER A 28 0.55 -0.03 -6.22
C SER A 28 -0.62 0.86 -5.89
N GLY A 29 -0.71 1.27 -4.63
CA GLY A 29 -1.76 2.17 -4.21
C GLY A 29 -1.53 2.72 -2.82
N ILE A 30 -2.47 3.55 -2.43
CA ILE A 30 -2.54 4.13 -1.11
C ILE A 30 -3.99 4.01 -0.62
N CYS A 31 -4.15 3.52 0.60
CA CYS A 31 -5.38 3.68 1.36
C CYS A 31 -5.14 4.82 2.34
N GLU A 32 -5.98 5.84 2.30
CA GLU A 32 -5.88 7.01 3.18
C GLU A 32 -7.14 7.17 4.01
N ARG A 33 -7.05 7.99 5.06
CA ARG A 33 -8.16 8.30 5.97
C ARG A 33 -8.64 7.07 6.76
N ILE A 34 -7.75 6.12 7.00
CA ILE A 34 -8.03 4.97 7.87
C ILE A 34 -8.26 5.50 9.29
N GLY A 35 -9.43 5.20 9.86
CA GLY A 35 -9.80 5.67 11.20
C GLY A 35 -10.18 7.15 11.28
N ILE A 36 -10.36 7.84 10.14
CA ILE A 36 -11.01 9.16 10.12
C ILE A 36 -12.50 8.91 9.88
N ASP A 37 -13.26 8.75 10.96
CA ASP A 37 -14.72 8.89 10.89
C ASP A 37 -15.03 10.32 10.43
N GLY A 38 -15.80 10.43 9.36
CA GLY A 38 -16.06 11.68 8.65
C GLY A 38 -16.82 12.71 9.48
N VAL A 39 -16.12 13.41 10.38
CA VAL A 39 -16.60 14.70 10.88
C VAL A 39 -16.30 15.74 9.80
N LEU A 40 -17.28 15.93 8.92
CA LEU A 40 -17.49 17.19 8.21
C LEU A 40 -18.17 18.18 9.14
#